data_AF-A1ZZK0-F1
#
_entry.id   AF-A1ZZK0-F1
#
_cell.length_a   1.000
_cell.length_b   1.000
_cell.length_c   1.000
_cell.angle_alpha   90.00
_cell.angle_beta   90.00
_cell.angle_gamma   90.00
#
_symmetry.space_group_name_H-M   'P 1'
#
loop_
_entity.id
_entity.type
_entity.pdbx_description
1 polymer ?
#
loop_
_entity_poly.entity_id
_entity_poly.type
_entity_poly.pdbx_seq_one_letter_code
_entity_poly.pdbx_strand_id
1 'polypeptide(L)'
;MARYQLVSKEEYQHTMADVPLPSPTQYERFAQHLMDVHSWYKHLSLRYGGHFIVFLHSSAGAVYPTQHPSLPFGNHTEGYHKAFGYLSYMYVSNARRKLHYSRDDEDTFRAGEVLVPLTADLLSMTSFVLYPYVNHNGYESILNGYADRQRDLEDWHNGVFTLPDQQLFASFVHLHQQTDGALNGLENSLYQEYIDASPTRLSPLFNQYPQLRSIKVLQQKTQAAYESLRQSEYDKIMLALKNLQKYLKHTK
;
A
#
# COMPACT_ATOMS: atom_id res chain seq x y z
N MET A 1 -17.52 -8.36 5.17
CA MET A 1 -16.40 -9.04 4.50
C MET A 1 -16.86 -9.59 3.16
N ALA A 2 -15.95 -9.76 2.22
CA ALA A 2 -16.30 -10.08 0.84
C ALA A 2 -15.37 -11.17 0.32
N ARG A 3 -15.95 -12.23 -0.25
CA ARG A 3 -15.22 -13.30 -0.91
C ARG A 3 -15.57 -13.26 -2.39
N TYR A 4 -14.61 -13.50 -3.27
CA TYR A 4 -14.97 -13.65 -4.67
C TYR A 4 -15.57 -15.02 -4.95
N GLN A 5 -16.46 -15.07 -5.93
CA GLN A 5 -16.95 -16.28 -6.57
C GLN A 5 -16.56 -16.22 -8.05
N LEU A 6 -16.02 -17.32 -8.58
CA LEU A 6 -15.76 -17.42 -10.00
C LEU A 6 -17.07 -17.60 -10.77
N VAL A 7 -17.31 -16.73 -11.73
CA VAL A 7 -18.49 -16.73 -12.61
C VAL A 7 -18.06 -16.75 -14.08
N SER A 8 -18.99 -17.05 -14.99
CA SER A 8 -18.72 -16.95 -16.43
C SER A 8 -18.56 -15.49 -16.87
N LYS A 9 -18.00 -15.28 -18.06
CA LYS A 9 -17.88 -13.94 -18.64
C LYS A 9 -19.26 -13.31 -18.87
N GLU A 10 -20.21 -14.08 -19.36
CA GLU A 10 -21.58 -13.64 -19.64
C GLU A 10 -22.32 -13.23 -18.35
N GLU A 11 -22.16 -14.01 -17.28
CA GLU A 11 -22.73 -13.69 -15.97
C GLU A 11 -22.13 -12.39 -15.40
N TYR A 12 -20.81 -12.23 -15.48
CA TYR A 12 -20.15 -10.99 -15.08
C TYR A 12 -20.62 -9.78 -15.90
N GLN A 13 -20.73 -9.94 -17.22
CA GLN A 13 -21.25 -8.91 -18.14
C GLN A 13 -22.66 -8.48 -17.77
N HIS A 14 -23.54 -9.45 -17.54
CA HIS A 14 -24.91 -9.20 -17.15
C HIS A 14 -24.98 -8.44 -15.82
N THR A 15 -24.24 -8.90 -14.80
CA THR A 15 -24.23 -8.29 -13.46
C THR A 15 -23.69 -6.85 -13.49
N MET A 16 -22.70 -6.58 -14.33
CA MET A 16 -22.05 -5.28 -14.43
C MET A 16 -22.64 -4.38 -15.53
N ALA A 17 -23.71 -4.80 -16.23
CA ALA A 17 -24.23 -4.12 -17.42
C ALA A 17 -24.53 -2.63 -17.18
N ASP A 18 -25.17 -2.30 -16.05
CA ASP A 18 -25.59 -0.93 -15.73
C ASP A 18 -24.52 -0.10 -15.00
N VAL A 19 -23.36 -0.70 -14.67
CA VAL A 19 -22.32 -0.03 -13.89
C VAL A 19 -21.42 0.85 -14.79
N PRO A 20 -21.43 2.19 -14.68
CA PRO A 20 -20.61 3.06 -15.52
C PRO A 20 -19.12 2.72 -15.47
N LEU A 21 -18.44 2.83 -16.61
CA LEU A 21 -16.98 2.68 -16.65
C LEU A 21 -16.30 3.83 -15.88
N PRO A 22 -15.27 3.55 -15.07
CA PRO A 22 -14.54 4.61 -14.39
C PRO A 22 -13.79 5.51 -15.39
N SER A 23 -13.73 6.81 -15.09
CA SER A 23 -12.94 7.78 -15.85
C SER A 23 -11.43 7.62 -15.58
N PRO A 24 -10.54 8.13 -16.46
CA PRO A 24 -9.11 8.07 -16.24
C PRO A 24 -8.68 8.64 -14.87
N THR A 25 -9.24 9.80 -14.47
CA THR A 25 -8.96 10.41 -13.17
C THR A 25 -9.48 9.58 -11.99
N GLN A 26 -10.56 8.81 -12.16
CA GLN A 26 -11.04 7.91 -11.10
C GLN A 26 -10.08 6.74 -10.88
N TYR A 27 -9.47 6.20 -11.94
CA TYR A 27 -8.42 5.18 -11.81
C TYR A 27 -7.20 5.71 -11.05
N GLU A 28 -6.71 6.90 -11.41
CA GLU A 28 -5.55 7.53 -10.75
C GLU A 28 -5.83 7.81 -9.27
N ARG A 29 -7.00 8.41 -8.95
CA ARG A 29 -7.41 8.64 -7.56
C ARG A 29 -7.54 7.36 -6.76
N PHE A 30 -8.05 6.29 -7.38
CA PHE A 30 -8.19 5.00 -6.72
C PHE A 30 -6.81 4.35 -6.45
N ALA A 31 -5.86 4.47 -7.38
CA ALA A 31 -4.49 4.01 -7.15
C ALA A 31 -3.82 4.76 -5.99
N GLN A 32 -3.94 6.09 -5.97
CA GLN A 32 -3.44 6.91 -4.87
C GLN A 32 -4.12 6.54 -3.54
N HIS A 33 -5.43 6.32 -3.57
CA HIS A 33 -6.18 5.88 -2.40
C HIS A 33 -5.61 4.57 -1.85
N LEU A 34 -5.30 3.58 -2.69
CA LEU A 34 -4.67 2.33 -2.25
C LEU A 34 -3.30 2.56 -1.63
N MET A 35 -2.48 3.51 -2.11
CA MET A 35 -1.22 3.85 -1.46
C MET A 35 -1.41 4.48 -0.07
N ASP A 36 -2.56 5.09 0.17
CA ASP A 36 -2.80 5.91 1.36
C ASP A 36 -3.84 5.32 2.33
N VAL A 37 -4.45 4.17 2.01
CA VAL A 37 -5.43 3.56 2.90
C VAL A 37 -4.79 3.20 4.24
N HIS A 38 -5.33 3.80 5.28
CA HIS A 38 -4.90 3.60 6.64
C HIS A 38 -5.31 2.21 7.12
N SER A 39 -4.33 1.39 7.53
CA SER A 39 -4.42 0.17 8.37
C SER A 39 -3.94 -1.14 7.76
N TRP A 40 -4.04 -1.40 6.45
CA TRP A 40 -3.66 -2.74 5.95
C TRP A 40 -2.17 -2.91 5.68
N TYR A 41 -1.45 -1.82 5.38
CA TYR A 41 -0.02 -1.88 5.06
C TYR A 41 0.82 -2.46 6.21
N LYS A 42 0.43 -2.21 7.47
CA LYS A 42 1.12 -2.76 8.66
C LYS A 42 0.94 -4.28 8.80
N HIS A 43 -0.10 -4.84 8.19
CA HIS A 43 -0.40 -6.27 8.23
C HIS A 43 0.27 -7.04 7.08
N LEU A 44 0.75 -6.35 6.04
CA LEU A 44 1.39 -7.02 4.91
C LEU A 44 2.65 -7.76 5.35
N SER A 45 2.79 -9.03 4.97
CA SER A 45 4.02 -9.79 5.20
C SER A 45 5.20 -9.14 4.46
N LEU A 46 6.39 -9.05 5.09
CA LEU A 46 7.59 -8.59 4.36
C LEU A 46 8.04 -9.69 3.41
N ARG A 47 7.95 -10.94 3.87
CA ARG A 47 8.35 -12.12 3.10
C ARG A 47 7.44 -12.45 1.93
N TYR A 48 6.13 -12.35 2.11
CA TYR A 48 5.16 -12.80 1.11
C TYR A 48 4.37 -11.65 0.46
N GLY A 49 4.42 -10.45 1.02
CA GLY A 49 3.47 -9.38 0.70
C GLY A 49 2.02 -9.75 1.03
N GLY A 50 1.10 -8.87 0.67
CA GLY A 50 -0.32 -9.19 0.59
C GLY A 50 -0.78 -9.29 -0.85
N HIS A 51 -1.73 -10.18 -1.10
CA HIS A 51 -2.29 -10.40 -2.42
C HIS A 51 -3.56 -9.57 -2.59
N PHE A 52 -3.58 -8.68 -3.58
CA PHE A 52 -4.66 -7.76 -3.88
C PHE A 52 -5.35 -8.16 -5.17
N ILE A 53 -6.63 -7.83 -5.26
CA ILE A 53 -7.42 -7.90 -6.49
C ILE A 53 -8.17 -6.58 -6.60
N VAL A 54 -8.09 -5.92 -7.76
CA VAL A 54 -8.94 -4.76 -8.09
C VAL A 54 -10.00 -5.15 -9.11
N PHE A 55 -11.21 -4.63 -8.95
CA PHE A 55 -12.37 -5.01 -9.77
C PHE A 55 -13.44 -3.92 -9.79
N LEU A 56 -14.45 -4.10 -10.64
CA LEU A 56 -15.64 -3.25 -10.70
C LEU A 56 -16.79 -3.92 -9.94
N HIS A 57 -17.52 -3.18 -9.12
CA HIS A 57 -18.66 -3.73 -8.38
C HIS A 57 -19.74 -2.67 -8.11
N SER A 58 -21.01 -3.03 -8.32
CA SER A 58 -22.15 -2.10 -8.19
C SER A 58 -22.33 -1.54 -6.77
N SER A 59 -21.92 -2.30 -5.74
CA SER A 59 -21.97 -1.86 -4.33
C SER A 59 -20.66 -1.25 -3.81
N ALA A 60 -19.73 -0.86 -4.70
CA ALA A 60 -18.48 -0.23 -4.26
C ALA A 60 -18.77 1.00 -3.37
N GLY A 61 -17.99 1.18 -2.31
CA GLY A 61 -18.19 2.30 -1.38
C GLY A 61 -19.37 2.16 -0.39
N ALA A 62 -20.23 1.13 -0.50
CA ALA A 62 -21.36 0.94 0.42
C ALA A 62 -20.94 0.75 1.89
N VAL A 63 -19.77 0.14 2.10
CA VAL A 63 -19.19 -0.11 3.43
C VAL A 63 -17.94 0.74 3.69
N TYR A 64 -17.81 1.89 3.00
CA TYR A 64 -16.67 2.77 3.21
C TYR A 64 -16.76 3.46 4.59
N PRO A 65 -15.66 3.56 5.37
CA PRO A 65 -15.68 4.20 6.68
C PRO A 65 -16.20 5.63 6.62
N THR A 66 -17.05 6.02 7.57
CA THR A 66 -17.71 7.34 7.59
C THR A 66 -16.78 8.49 7.99
N GLN A 67 -15.59 8.20 8.52
CA GLN A 67 -14.69 9.22 9.08
C GLN A 67 -13.30 9.23 8.42
N HIS A 68 -12.58 8.10 8.42
CA HIS A 68 -11.20 8.05 7.96
C HIS A 68 -10.90 6.80 7.09
N PRO A 69 -10.08 6.93 6.02
CA PRO A 69 -9.54 8.17 5.48
C PRO A 69 -10.62 9.00 4.78
N SER A 70 -10.46 10.33 4.79
CA SER A 70 -11.42 11.27 4.19
C SER A 70 -11.35 11.23 2.66
N LEU A 71 -12.52 11.18 2.01
CA LEU A 71 -12.63 11.22 0.56
C LEU A 71 -12.81 12.65 0.06
N PRO A 72 -12.31 12.98 -1.16
CA PRO A 72 -12.44 14.33 -1.74
C PRO A 72 -13.88 14.84 -1.88
N PHE A 73 -14.85 13.92 -1.91
CA PHE A 73 -16.27 14.22 -2.10
C PHE A 73 -17.15 13.68 -0.97
N GLY A 74 -16.57 13.45 0.21
CA GLY A 74 -17.28 12.95 1.39
C GLY A 74 -17.30 11.44 1.53
N ASN A 75 -17.36 10.97 2.78
CA ASN A 75 -17.31 9.56 3.16
C ASN A 75 -18.70 8.90 3.13
N HIS A 76 -19.37 9.02 1.99
CA HIS A 76 -20.63 8.35 1.68
C HIS A 76 -20.54 7.71 0.29
N THR A 77 -21.46 6.81 -0.04
CA THR A 77 -21.40 6.02 -1.28
C THR A 77 -21.37 6.89 -2.54
N GLU A 78 -22.16 7.96 -2.60
CA GLU A 78 -22.12 8.90 -3.73
C GLU A 78 -20.75 9.61 -3.85
N GLY A 79 -20.18 10.05 -2.73
CA GLY A 79 -18.86 10.66 -2.68
C GLY A 79 -17.77 9.69 -3.13
N TYR A 80 -17.87 8.43 -2.72
CA TYR A 80 -17.01 7.35 -3.20
C TYR A 80 -17.15 7.15 -4.71
N HIS A 81 -18.37 7.05 -5.24
CA HIS A 81 -18.60 6.91 -6.68
C HIS A 81 -18.07 8.11 -7.47
N LYS A 82 -18.18 9.33 -6.93
CA LYS A 82 -17.58 10.50 -7.55
C LYS A 82 -16.05 10.45 -7.53
N ALA A 83 -15.46 9.94 -6.46
CA ALA A 83 -14.01 9.82 -6.29
C ALA A 83 -13.39 8.75 -7.19
N PHE A 84 -13.98 7.55 -7.21
CA PHE A 84 -13.37 6.33 -7.73
C PHE A 84 -14.27 5.54 -8.69
N GLY A 85 -15.48 6.03 -8.98
CA GLY A 85 -16.49 5.26 -9.70
C GLY A 85 -16.89 4.03 -8.90
N TYR A 86 -17.05 2.91 -9.58
CA TYR A 86 -17.42 1.64 -8.97
C TYR A 86 -16.22 0.71 -8.75
N LEU A 87 -15.00 1.28 -8.70
CA LEU A 87 -13.79 0.54 -8.42
C LEU A 87 -13.79 0.05 -6.97
N SER A 88 -13.38 -1.19 -6.78
CA SER A 88 -13.22 -1.80 -5.46
C SER A 88 -11.99 -2.70 -5.44
N TYR A 89 -11.60 -3.12 -4.24
CA TYR A 89 -10.51 -4.04 -4.02
C TYR A 89 -10.80 -5.00 -2.87
N MET A 90 -10.09 -6.11 -2.88
CA MET A 90 -10.02 -7.05 -1.76
C MET A 90 -8.57 -7.51 -1.62
N TYR A 91 -8.14 -7.87 -0.40
CA TYR A 91 -6.78 -8.37 -0.21
C TYR A 91 -6.68 -9.47 0.84
N VAL A 92 -5.55 -10.16 0.84
CA VAL A 92 -5.09 -11.01 1.95
C VAL A 92 -3.76 -10.46 2.42
N SER A 93 -3.59 -10.22 3.71
CA SER A 93 -2.37 -9.65 4.32
C SER A 93 -1.12 -10.51 4.08
N ASN A 94 -1.31 -11.82 3.92
CA ASN A 94 -0.27 -12.79 3.60
C ASN A 94 -0.61 -13.54 2.30
N ALA A 95 0.12 -13.24 1.22
CA ALA A 95 -0.12 -13.85 -0.08
C ALA A 95 0.05 -15.37 -0.12
N ARG A 96 0.70 -15.99 0.87
CA ARG A 96 0.77 -17.46 1.01
C ARG A 96 -0.57 -18.05 1.48
N ARG A 97 -1.34 -17.31 2.26
CA ARG A 97 -2.61 -17.76 2.84
C ARG A 97 -3.81 -17.40 1.95
N LYS A 98 -3.78 -17.69 0.65
CA LYS A 98 -4.84 -17.36 -0.36
C LYS A 98 -6.24 -17.96 -0.10
N LEU A 99 -6.61 -18.22 1.15
CA LEU A 99 -7.82 -18.88 1.58
C LEU A 99 -8.97 -17.87 1.81
N HIS A 100 -8.67 -16.66 2.30
CA HIS A 100 -9.69 -15.66 2.68
C HIS A 100 -9.29 -14.24 2.29
N TYR A 101 -10.00 -13.65 1.31
CA TYR A 101 -9.88 -12.23 0.99
C TYR A 101 -10.77 -11.42 1.91
N SER A 102 -10.24 -10.33 2.44
CA SER A 102 -10.95 -9.40 3.30
C SER A 102 -10.50 -7.96 3.02
N ARG A 103 -11.30 -7.01 3.47
CA ARG A 103 -10.90 -5.59 3.51
C ARG A 103 -10.21 -5.25 4.84
N ASP A 104 -10.42 -6.05 5.89
CA ASP A 104 -10.04 -5.72 7.27
C ASP A 104 -9.30 -6.88 7.98
N ASP A 105 -8.75 -7.84 7.24
CA ASP A 105 -7.86 -8.92 7.76
C ASP A 105 -8.43 -9.80 8.89
N GLU A 106 -9.74 -10.08 8.91
CA GLU A 106 -10.28 -11.14 9.78
C GLU A 106 -10.37 -12.47 9.01
N ASP A 107 -9.62 -13.46 9.48
CA ASP A 107 -9.46 -14.81 8.90
C ASP A 107 -10.70 -15.72 9.06
N THR A 108 -11.87 -15.18 9.43
CA THR A 108 -13.09 -15.97 9.72
C THR A 108 -14.26 -15.55 8.84
N PHE A 109 -14.78 -16.50 8.04
CA PHE A 109 -16.02 -16.32 7.29
C PHE A 109 -17.18 -16.01 8.23
N ARG A 110 -17.78 -14.82 8.11
CA ARG A 110 -18.95 -14.43 8.91
C ARG A 110 -20.25 -14.61 8.12
N ALA A 111 -21.32 -15.05 8.77
CA ALA A 111 -22.65 -15.06 8.15
C ALA A 111 -22.99 -13.63 7.68
N GLY A 112 -23.34 -13.46 6.39
CA GLY A 112 -23.59 -12.16 5.76
C GLY A 112 -22.47 -11.62 4.87
N GLU A 113 -21.45 -12.42 4.54
CA GLU A 113 -20.44 -12.03 3.55
C GLU A 113 -21.00 -11.86 2.13
N VAL A 114 -20.54 -10.80 1.46
CA VAL A 114 -20.92 -10.49 0.08
C VAL A 114 -20.07 -11.31 -0.88
N LEU A 115 -20.73 -12.07 -1.76
CA LEU A 115 -20.05 -12.76 -2.86
C LEU A 115 -19.83 -11.80 -4.02
N VAL A 116 -18.57 -11.55 -4.34
CA VAL A 116 -18.17 -10.68 -5.44
C VAL A 116 -17.97 -11.55 -6.68
N PRO A 117 -18.78 -11.40 -7.74
CA PRO A 117 -18.59 -12.15 -8.97
C PRO A 117 -17.32 -11.67 -9.68
N LEU A 118 -16.38 -12.57 -9.93
CA LEU A 118 -15.18 -12.32 -10.75
C LEU A 118 -15.02 -13.43 -11.79
N THR A 119 -14.47 -13.10 -12.96
CA THR A 119 -14.06 -14.12 -13.92
C THR A 119 -12.63 -14.58 -13.64
N ALA A 120 -12.25 -15.77 -14.12
CA ALA A 120 -10.87 -16.26 -14.03
C ALA A 120 -9.88 -15.32 -14.73
N ASP A 121 -10.27 -14.80 -15.90
CA ASP A 121 -9.53 -13.81 -16.66
C ASP A 121 -9.28 -12.53 -15.86
N LEU A 122 -10.35 -11.97 -15.28
CA LEU A 122 -10.26 -10.76 -14.47
C LEU A 122 -9.33 -10.97 -13.29
N LEU A 123 -9.50 -12.08 -12.55
CA LEU A 123 -8.64 -12.45 -11.43
C LEU A 123 -7.17 -12.52 -11.86
N SER A 124 -6.87 -13.16 -12.99
CA SER A 124 -5.49 -13.29 -13.47
C SER A 124 -4.84 -11.96 -13.86
N MET A 125 -5.63 -11.01 -14.37
CA MET A 125 -5.17 -9.75 -14.94
C MET A 125 -5.09 -8.60 -13.93
N THR A 126 -5.89 -8.67 -12.86
CA THR A 126 -6.02 -7.59 -11.88
C THR A 126 -5.51 -7.98 -10.49
N SER A 127 -4.96 -9.18 -10.34
CA SER A 127 -4.25 -9.60 -9.14
C SER A 127 -2.82 -9.10 -9.10
N PHE A 128 -2.35 -8.69 -7.93
CA PHE A 128 -0.96 -8.29 -7.70
C PHE A 128 -0.57 -8.46 -6.24
N VAL A 129 0.74 -8.44 -5.95
CA VAL A 129 1.26 -8.52 -4.59
C VAL A 129 1.85 -7.18 -4.21
N LEU A 130 1.39 -6.64 -3.08
CA LEU A 130 1.96 -5.44 -2.46
C LEU A 130 2.81 -5.80 -1.26
N TYR A 131 3.94 -5.11 -1.13
CA TYR A 131 4.80 -5.19 0.04
C TYR A 131 4.53 -4.00 0.98
N PRO A 132 5.00 -4.04 2.24
CA PRO A 132 4.74 -3.00 3.24
C PRO A 132 5.26 -1.60 2.86
N TYR A 133 5.95 -1.47 1.73
CA TYR A 133 6.51 -0.21 1.24
C TYR A 133 5.46 0.85 0.97
N VAL A 134 4.20 0.47 0.70
CA VAL A 134 3.14 1.41 0.32
C VAL A 134 2.85 2.52 1.34
N ASN A 135 3.25 2.36 2.61
CA ASN A 135 2.89 3.25 3.70
C ASN A 135 3.28 4.73 3.44
N HIS A 136 2.29 5.63 3.49
CA HIS A 136 2.52 7.08 3.40
C HIS A 136 3.09 7.69 4.69
N ASN A 137 2.92 7.03 5.84
CA ASN A 137 3.43 7.46 7.15
C ASN A 137 4.89 7.04 7.38
N GLY A 138 5.65 6.83 6.31
CA GLY A 138 7.06 6.45 6.38
C GLY A 138 7.31 4.95 6.54
N TYR A 139 8.58 4.60 6.56
CA TYR A 139 9.06 3.21 6.56
C TYR A 139 9.03 2.52 7.93
N GLU A 140 8.46 3.17 8.94
CA GLU A 140 8.26 2.57 10.27
C GLU A 140 7.48 1.25 10.19
N SER A 141 6.52 1.11 9.27
CA SER A 141 5.77 -0.15 9.10
C SER A 141 6.65 -1.36 8.68
N ILE A 142 7.85 -1.09 8.18
CA ILE A 142 8.86 -2.09 7.82
C ILE A 142 9.79 -2.37 9.00
N LEU A 143 10.20 -1.32 9.72
CA LEU A 143 11.31 -1.36 10.67
C LEU A 143 10.89 -1.37 12.15
N ASN A 144 9.67 -0.93 12.50
CA ASN A 144 9.19 -0.90 13.89
C ASN A 144 8.69 -2.26 14.39
N GLY A 145 9.22 -2.62 15.58
CA GLY A 145 8.53 -3.19 16.75
C GLY A 145 7.90 -4.59 16.70
N TYR A 146 7.42 -5.06 15.56
CA TYR A 146 6.79 -6.38 15.50
C TYR A 146 7.89 -7.46 15.46
N ALA A 147 7.88 -8.39 16.41
CA ALA A 147 8.88 -9.46 16.48
C ALA A 147 9.01 -10.25 15.16
N ASP A 148 7.89 -10.41 14.44
CA ASP A 148 7.87 -11.08 13.14
C ASP A 148 8.62 -10.29 12.05
N ARG A 149 8.63 -8.96 12.10
CA ARG A 149 9.36 -8.11 11.14
C ARG A 149 10.87 -8.25 11.28
N GLN A 150 11.36 -8.27 12.52
CA GLN A 150 12.79 -8.42 12.80
C GLN A 150 13.29 -9.77 12.30
N ARG A 151 12.52 -10.84 12.56
CA ARG A 151 12.83 -12.17 12.01
C ARG A 151 12.81 -12.18 10.48
N ASP A 152 11.82 -11.55 9.84
CA ASP A 152 11.79 -11.46 8.38
C ASP A 152 13.01 -10.70 7.82
N LEU A 153 13.49 -9.65 8.50
CA LEU A 153 14.71 -8.92 8.11
C LEU A 153 15.97 -9.77 8.29
N GLU A 154 16.08 -10.53 9.38
CA GLU A 154 17.17 -11.47 9.61
C GLU A 154 17.19 -12.59 8.55
N ASP A 155 16.04 -13.23 8.31
CA ASP A 155 15.86 -14.26 7.28
C ASP A 155 16.23 -13.71 5.90
N TRP A 156 15.81 -12.50 5.57
CA TRP A 156 16.18 -11.81 4.33
C TRP A 156 17.69 -11.57 4.22
N HIS A 157 18.32 -11.07 5.29
CA HIS A 157 19.76 -10.82 5.35
C HIS A 157 20.58 -12.10 5.20
N ASN A 158 20.10 -13.21 5.78
CA ASN A 158 20.69 -14.54 5.68
C ASN A 158 20.38 -15.26 4.36
N GLY A 159 19.65 -14.63 3.44
CA GLY A 159 19.33 -15.21 2.13
C GLY A 159 18.25 -16.30 2.14
N VAL A 160 17.44 -16.38 3.19
CA VAL A 160 16.35 -17.36 3.32
C VAL A 160 15.21 -17.06 2.32
N PHE A 161 15.06 -15.81 1.90
CA PHE A 161 14.17 -15.41 0.80
C PHE A 161 14.67 -14.14 0.11
N THR A 162 14.11 -13.83 -1.06
CA THR A 162 14.39 -12.61 -1.83
C THR A 162 13.15 -11.73 -1.96
N LEU A 163 13.38 -10.43 -2.11
CA LEU A 163 12.35 -9.42 -2.40
C LEU A 163 12.39 -9.04 -3.88
N PRO A 164 11.27 -8.59 -4.49
CA PRO A 164 11.22 -8.20 -5.90
C PRO A 164 12.26 -7.14 -6.28
N ASP A 165 12.44 -6.12 -5.43
CA ASP A 165 13.40 -5.03 -5.62
C ASP A 165 14.57 -5.14 -4.63
N GLN A 166 15.16 -6.36 -4.52
CA GLN A 166 16.19 -6.72 -3.55
C GLN A 166 17.31 -5.67 -3.38
N GLN A 167 17.85 -5.16 -4.48
CA GLN A 167 18.96 -4.19 -4.44
C GLN A 167 18.54 -2.83 -3.89
N LEU A 168 17.36 -2.36 -4.29
CA LEU A 168 16.82 -1.11 -3.80
C LEU A 168 16.44 -1.22 -2.33
N PHE A 169 15.82 -2.34 -1.92
CA PHE A 169 15.51 -2.61 -0.53
C PHE A 169 16.78 -2.71 0.34
N ALA A 170 17.82 -3.39 -0.13
CA ALA A 170 19.11 -3.44 0.56
C ALA A 170 19.74 -2.06 0.72
N SER A 171 19.66 -1.23 -0.32
CA SER A 171 20.15 0.16 -0.28
C SER A 171 19.38 0.99 0.74
N PHE A 172 18.05 0.85 0.76
CA PHE A 172 17.19 1.50 1.75
C PHE A 172 17.56 1.09 3.19
N VAL A 173 17.66 -0.21 3.47
CA VAL A 173 18.03 -0.71 4.81
C VAL A 173 19.41 -0.22 5.24
N HIS A 174 20.39 -0.24 4.34
CA HIS A 174 21.73 0.25 4.63
C HIS A 174 21.75 1.76 4.95
N LEU A 175 21.08 2.58 4.14
CA LEU A 175 20.97 4.03 4.37
C LEU A 175 20.24 4.35 5.68
N HIS A 176 19.21 3.58 6.02
CA HIS A 176 18.51 3.69 7.29
C HIS A 176 19.45 3.41 8.47
N GLN A 177 20.19 2.29 8.44
CA GLN A 177 21.16 1.94 9.49
C GLN A 177 22.26 3.00 9.64
N GLN A 178 22.73 3.59 8.54
CA GLN A 178 23.67 4.71 8.59
C GLN A 178 23.07 5.96 9.21
N THR A 179 21.80 6.26 8.88
CA THR A 179 21.06 7.40 9.45
C THR A 179 20.88 7.23 10.96
N ASP A 180 20.42 6.07 11.40
CA ASP A 180 20.24 5.73 12.83
C ASP A 180 21.57 5.75 13.58
N GLY A 181 22.60 5.13 13.01
CA GLY A 181 23.94 5.13 13.61
C GLY A 181 24.51 6.53 13.77
N ALA A 182 24.30 7.41 12.79
CA ALA A 182 24.73 8.79 12.85
C ALA A 182 23.92 9.61 13.89
N LEU A 183 22.61 9.39 14.00
CA LEU A 183 21.76 10.01 15.02
C LEU A 183 22.15 9.55 16.43
N ASN A 184 22.35 8.25 16.64
CA ASN A 184 22.76 7.67 17.92
C ASN A 184 24.19 8.07 18.33
N GLY A 185 25.01 8.46 17.36
CA GLY A 185 26.37 8.99 17.59
C GLY A 185 26.43 10.47 17.94
N LEU A 186 25.30 11.20 17.94
CA LEU A 186 25.26 12.59 18.37
C LEU A 186 25.47 12.70 19.89
N GLU A 187 26.11 13.79 20.31
CA GLU A 187 26.11 14.16 21.72
C GLU A 187 24.67 14.42 22.19
N ASN A 188 24.32 13.97 23.40
CA ASN A 188 22.96 14.05 23.93
C ASN A 188 22.36 15.47 23.85
N SER A 189 23.15 16.51 24.12
CA SER A 189 22.73 17.91 24.02
C SER A 189 22.34 18.30 22.60
N LEU A 190 23.15 17.92 21.61
CA LEU A 190 22.90 18.19 20.19
C LEU A 190 21.73 17.37 19.65
N TYR A 191 21.59 16.12 20.11
CA TYR A 191 20.45 15.27 19.76
C TYR A 191 19.12 15.86 20.25
N GLN A 192 19.07 16.33 21.50
CA GLN A 192 17.89 17.02 22.04
C GLN A 192 17.60 18.32 21.30
N GLU A 193 18.63 19.14 21.03
CA GLU A 193 18.47 20.37 20.24
C GLU A 193 17.91 20.09 18.83
N TYR A 194 18.33 18.98 18.21
CA TYR A 194 17.82 18.55 16.91
C TYR A 194 16.36 18.10 16.96
N ILE A 195 15.96 17.30 17.96
CA ILE A 195 14.57 16.82 18.09
C ILE A 195 13.61 17.96 18.42
N ASP A 196 14.00 18.87 19.30
CA ASP A 196 13.17 19.97 19.76
C ASP A 196 13.13 21.14 18.75
N ALA A 197 13.97 21.11 17.72
CA ALA A 197 14.03 22.17 16.74
C ALA A 197 12.77 22.21 15.87
N SER A 198 12.13 23.39 15.85
CA SER A 198 11.10 23.68 14.85
C SER A 198 11.69 23.64 13.43
N PRO A 199 10.86 23.46 12.38
CA PRO A 199 11.32 23.49 10.99
C PRO A 199 12.14 24.73 10.63
N THR A 200 11.80 25.88 11.22
CA THR A 200 12.52 27.16 11.03
C THR A 200 13.89 27.20 11.72
N ARG A 201 14.11 26.42 12.78
CA ARG A 201 15.39 26.32 13.51
C ARG A 201 16.32 25.25 12.97
N LEU A 202 15.81 24.25 12.25
CA LEU A 202 16.63 23.18 11.67
C LEU A 202 17.66 23.69 10.65
N SER A 203 17.30 24.68 9.81
CA SER A 203 18.20 25.19 8.77
C SER A 203 19.48 25.83 9.35
N PRO A 204 19.42 26.74 10.35
CA PRO A 204 20.60 27.19 11.08
C PRO A 204 21.44 26.06 11.71
N LEU A 205 20.80 25.07 12.34
CA LEU A 205 21.51 23.95 12.99
C LEU A 205 22.34 23.13 11.99
N PHE A 206 21.80 22.85 10.80
CA PHE A 206 22.55 22.16 9.73
C PHE A 206 23.75 22.97 9.20
N ASN A 207 23.73 24.29 9.34
CA ASN A 207 24.85 25.13 8.96
C ASN A 207 25.93 25.14 10.04
N GLN A 208 25.51 25.16 11.31
CA GLN A 208 26.40 25.20 12.48
C GLN A 208 27.10 23.87 12.76
N TYR A 209 26.41 22.74 12.59
CA TYR A 209 26.92 21.42 12.98
C TYR A 209 27.12 20.51 11.75
N PRO A 210 28.37 20.21 11.36
CA PRO A 210 28.66 19.33 10.22
C PRO A 210 28.06 17.91 10.35
N GLN A 211 27.94 17.36 11.57
CA GLN A 211 27.31 16.06 11.77
C GLN A 211 25.83 16.09 11.38
N LEU A 212 25.08 17.13 11.78
CA LEU A 212 23.67 17.28 11.42
C LEU A 212 23.47 17.46 9.91
N ARG A 213 24.41 18.14 9.22
CA ARG A 213 24.38 18.23 7.75
C ARG A 213 24.52 16.85 7.10
N SER A 214 25.43 16.03 7.61
CA SER A 214 25.65 14.67 7.12
C SER A 214 24.41 13.79 7.35
N ILE A 215 23.80 13.89 8.54
CA ILE A 215 22.54 13.22 8.86
C ILE A 215 21.42 13.64 7.92
N LYS A 216 21.26 14.95 7.64
CA LYS A 216 20.27 15.44 6.68
C LYS A 216 20.44 14.80 5.29
N VAL A 217 21.68 14.69 4.80
CA VAL A 217 21.97 14.04 3.52
C VAL A 217 21.60 12.55 3.55
N LEU A 218 21.89 11.84 4.64
CA LEU A 218 21.51 10.44 4.82
C LEU A 218 19.99 10.27 4.88
N GLN A 219 19.28 11.14 5.59
CA GLN A 219 17.81 11.15 5.65
C GLN A 219 17.19 11.37 4.27
N GLN A 220 17.71 12.32 3.49
CA GLN A 220 17.25 12.58 2.12
C GLN A 220 17.46 11.37 1.21
N LYS A 221 18.62 10.70 1.32
CA LYS A 221 18.90 9.49 0.55
C LYS A 221 18.00 8.32 0.97
N THR A 222 17.79 8.14 2.27
CA THR A 222 16.89 7.11 2.82
C THR A 222 15.47 7.32 2.33
N GLN A 223 14.98 8.57 2.39
CA GLN A 223 13.66 8.94 1.89
C GLN A 223 13.52 8.69 0.39
N ALA A 224 14.51 9.09 -0.42
CA ALA A 224 14.48 8.86 -1.87
C ALA A 224 14.48 7.36 -2.24
N ALA A 225 15.24 6.54 -1.52
CA ALA A 225 15.24 5.09 -1.71
C ALA A 225 13.87 4.48 -1.34
N TYR A 226 13.26 4.95 -0.25
CA TYR A 226 11.92 4.53 0.17
C TYR A 226 10.83 4.95 -0.82
N GLU A 227 10.88 6.19 -1.33
CA GLU A 227 9.97 6.68 -2.36
C GLU A 227 10.07 5.87 -3.65
N SER A 228 11.28 5.41 -4.00
CA SER A 228 11.48 4.52 -5.15
C SER A 228 10.81 3.15 -4.93
N LEU A 229 10.87 2.58 -3.72
CA LEU A 229 10.13 1.36 -3.37
C LEU A 229 8.61 1.59 -3.45
N ARG A 230 8.13 2.72 -2.93
CA ARG A 230 6.71 3.12 -3.02
C ARG A 230 6.25 3.23 -4.47
N GLN A 231 7.06 3.82 -5.33
CA GLN A 231 6.74 3.97 -6.74
C GLN A 231 6.59 2.61 -7.43
N SER A 232 7.46 1.64 -7.12
CA SER A 232 7.34 0.25 -7.61
C SER A 232 5.99 -0.37 -7.22
N GLU A 233 5.53 -0.16 -5.99
CA GLU A 233 4.21 -0.64 -5.55
C GLU A 233 3.05 0.08 -6.25
N TYR A 234 3.15 1.40 -6.45
CA TYR A 234 2.16 2.18 -7.20
C TYR A 234 2.04 1.71 -8.65
N ASP A 235 3.17 1.41 -9.30
CA ASP A 235 3.19 0.95 -10.69
C ASP A 235 2.47 -0.40 -10.85
N LYS A 236 2.56 -1.30 -9.86
CA LYS A 236 1.79 -2.56 -9.82
C LYS A 236 0.29 -2.31 -9.76
N ILE A 237 -0.16 -1.40 -8.90
CA ILE A 237 -1.57 -1.01 -8.78
C ILE A 237 -2.06 -0.43 -10.12
N MET A 238 -1.29 0.49 -10.70
CA MET A 238 -1.64 1.12 -11.98
C MET A 238 -1.67 0.11 -13.13
N LEU A 239 -0.76 -0.87 -13.16
CA LEU A 239 -0.79 -1.93 -14.16
C LEU A 239 -2.06 -2.77 -14.05
N ALA A 240 -2.43 -3.20 -12.83
CA ALA A 240 -3.66 -3.95 -12.59
C ALA A 240 -4.92 -3.16 -12.99
N LEU A 241 -4.96 -1.85 -12.71
CA LEU A 241 -6.05 -0.97 -13.12
C LEU A 241 -6.11 -0.74 -14.63
N LYS A 242 -4.96 -0.62 -15.32
CA LYS A 242 -4.91 -0.57 -16.79
C LYS A 242 -5.42 -1.87 -17.41
N ASN A 243 -5.06 -3.01 -16.83
CA ASN A 243 -5.56 -4.32 -17.25
C ASN A 243 -7.08 -4.43 -17.04
N LEU A 244 -7.59 -3.99 -15.88
CA LEU A 244 -9.02 -3.89 -15.60
C LEU A 244 -9.73 -3.02 -16.64
N GLN A 245 -9.19 -1.84 -16.93
CA GLN A 245 -9.76 -0.95 -17.94
C GLN A 245 -9.83 -1.61 -19.32
N LYS A 246 -8.77 -2.30 -19.74
CA LYS A 246 -8.74 -3.05 -21.00
C LYS A 246 -9.78 -4.16 -21.02
N TYR A 247 -9.86 -4.94 -19.93
CA TYR A 247 -10.84 -6.01 -19.79
C TYR A 247 -12.27 -5.49 -19.93
N LEU A 248 -12.60 -4.40 -19.22
CA LEU A 248 -13.93 -3.80 -19.23
C LEU A 248 -14.32 -3.25 -20.61
N LYS A 249 -13.39 -2.65 -21.37
CA LYS A 249 -13.65 -2.15 -22.73
C LYS A 249 -13.98 -3.25 -23.77
N HIS A 250 -13.61 -4.50 -23.49
CA HIS A 250 -13.91 -5.65 -24.36
C HIS A 250 -15.06 -6.51 -23.83
N THR A 251 -15.64 -6.11 -22.70
CA THR A 251 -16.61 -6.90 -21.96
C THR A 251 -17.90 -6.11 -21.77
N LYS A 252 -17.84 -4.77 -21.71
CA LYS A 252 -18.97 -3.85 -21.79
C LYS A 252 -19.06 -3.23 -23.18
#